data_AF-A0A975U300-F1
#
_entry.id   AF-A0A975U300-F1
#
_cell.length_a   1.000
_cell.length_b   1.000
_cell.length_c   1.000
_cell.angle_alpha   90.00
_cell.angle_beta   90.00
_cell.angle_gamma   90.00
#
_symmetry.space_group_name_H-M   'P 1'
#
loop_
_entity.id
_entity.type
_entity.pdbx_description
1 polymer ?
#
loop_
_entity_poly.entity_id
_entity_poly.type
_entity_poly.pdbx_seq_one_letter_code
_entity_poly.pdbx_strand_id
1 'polypeptide(L)'
;MPELPPPGTFLKAKGFVTRLIFVVNRPARELEARIGDHRGRLDRGWSLLLLKEKVAPGEIALAGYSHLSGGRIGPPEQGLARQTVEADTAGFLDMGRVKRSLAESFVFGGPQRIVKIIPATGHDPAMREPDQYPVGSGIPQWILLPEKTFILAATVAPGMTYLGGGPDAGPAGFWVDPRAANTL
;
A
#
# COMPACT_ATOMS: atom_id res chain seq x y z
N MET A 1 18.84 8.48 11.92
CA MET A 1 18.07 7.79 10.86
C MET A 1 18.83 7.97 9.57
N PRO A 2 18.97 6.95 8.70
CA PRO A 2 19.49 7.19 7.37
C PRO A 2 18.63 8.28 6.70
N GLU A 3 19.30 9.28 6.13
CA GLU A 3 18.65 10.38 5.44
C GLU A 3 17.82 9.81 4.29
N LEU A 4 16.50 10.01 4.33
CA LEU A 4 15.64 9.58 3.23
C LEU A 4 16.04 10.38 1.99
N PRO A 5 16.17 9.75 0.81
CA PRO A 5 16.57 10.46 -0.40
C PRO A 5 15.61 11.62 -0.68
N PRO A 6 16.04 12.67 -1.41
CA PRO A 6 15.17 13.80 -1.69
C PRO A 6 13.99 13.37 -2.58
N PRO A 7 12.82 14.01 -2.48
CA PRO A 7 11.72 13.81 -3.41
C PRO A 7 12.19 13.94 -4.87
N GLY A 8 11.69 13.09 -5.75
CA GLY A 8 12.09 12.99 -7.15
C GLY A 8 13.14 11.91 -7.41
N THR A 9 13.73 11.35 -6.35
CA THR A 9 14.67 10.22 -6.46
C THR A 9 13.96 8.95 -6.91
N PHE A 10 14.59 8.21 -7.82
CA PHE A 10 14.12 6.90 -8.25
C PHE A 10 14.68 5.79 -7.38
N LEU A 11 13.83 4.86 -6.96
CA LEU A 11 14.16 3.76 -6.06
C LEU A 11 13.58 2.45 -6.58
N LYS A 12 14.22 1.33 -6.22
CA LYS A 12 13.69 -0.02 -6.44
C LYS A 12 12.98 -0.50 -5.17
N ALA A 13 11.78 -1.04 -5.31
CA ALA A 13 11.04 -1.61 -4.20
C ALA A 13 10.08 -2.71 -4.66
N LYS A 14 9.73 -3.61 -3.74
CA LYS A 14 8.72 -4.67 -3.90
C LYS A 14 7.83 -4.79 -2.66
N GLY A 15 6.94 -5.77 -2.63
CA GLY A 15 6.05 -6.04 -1.50
C GLY A 15 4.72 -5.29 -1.58
N PHE A 16 4.13 -4.99 -0.43
CA PHE A 16 2.79 -4.39 -0.35
C PHE A 16 2.74 -3.01 -1.00
N VAL A 17 1.70 -2.83 -1.82
CA VAL A 17 1.30 -1.58 -2.48
C VAL A 17 -0.20 -1.39 -2.41
N THR A 18 -0.65 -0.14 -2.53
CA THR A 18 -2.07 0.23 -2.58
C THR A 18 -2.28 1.38 -3.58
N ARG A 19 -3.44 2.03 -3.60
CA ARG A 19 -3.73 3.20 -4.44
C ARG A 19 -3.60 4.49 -3.66
N LEU A 20 -3.11 5.54 -4.33
CA LEU A 20 -2.87 6.88 -3.77
C LEU A 20 -4.10 7.46 -3.07
N ILE A 21 -5.30 7.24 -3.62
CA ILE A 21 -6.57 7.72 -3.07
C ILE A 21 -6.87 7.24 -1.65
N PHE A 22 -6.28 6.12 -1.24
CA PHE A 22 -6.44 5.60 0.13
C PHE A 22 -5.43 6.19 1.11
N VAL A 23 -4.46 6.96 0.63
CA VAL A 23 -3.34 7.51 1.40
C VAL A 23 -3.46 9.02 1.58
N VAL A 24 -3.89 9.74 0.54
CA VAL A 24 -4.03 11.20 0.58
C VAL A 24 -5.03 11.63 1.65
N ASN A 25 -4.67 12.68 2.39
CA ASN A 25 -5.47 13.30 3.44
C ASN A 25 -5.88 12.32 4.57
N ARG A 26 -5.00 11.37 4.89
CA ARG A 26 -5.17 10.42 6.01
C ARG A 26 -4.11 10.63 7.08
N PRO A 27 -4.48 10.88 8.34
CA PRO A 27 -3.55 10.88 9.46
C PRO A 27 -2.81 9.54 9.57
N ALA A 28 -1.56 9.58 10.03
CA ALA A 28 -0.70 8.40 10.18
C ALA A 28 -1.40 7.23 10.89
N ARG A 29 -2.05 7.50 12.03
CA ARG A 29 -2.79 6.48 12.80
C ARG A 29 -3.96 5.85 12.03
N GLU A 30 -4.67 6.64 11.23
CA GLU A 30 -5.76 6.10 10.40
C GLU A 30 -5.19 5.25 9.26
N LEU A 31 -4.07 5.70 8.68
CA LEU A 31 -3.38 4.99 7.62
C LEU A 31 -2.85 3.64 8.11
N GLU A 32 -2.22 3.57 9.27
CA GLU A 32 -1.78 2.33 9.93
C GLU A 32 -2.92 1.33 10.07
N ALA A 33 -4.04 1.77 10.65
CA ALA A 33 -5.23 0.93 10.81
C ALA A 33 -5.78 0.45 9.46
N ARG A 34 -5.74 1.30 8.42
CA ARG A 34 -6.17 0.93 7.07
C ARG A 34 -5.22 -0.05 6.41
N ILE A 35 -3.92 0.09 6.57
CA ILE A 35 -2.93 -0.75 5.89
C ILE A 35 -2.54 -2.01 6.67
N GLY A 36 -2.98 -2.14 7.91
CA GLY A 36 -2.63 -3.28 8.76
C GLY A 36 -1.20 -3.19 9.30
N ASP A 37 -0.76 -1.98 9.66
CA ASP A 37 0.49 -1.75 10.38
C ASP A 37 0.23 -1.58 11.88
N HIS A 38 1.18 -1.99 12.72
CA HIS A 38 1.14 -1.71 14.15
C HIS A 38 0.98 -0.21 14.42
N ARG A 39 0.22 0.12 15.46
CA ARG A 39 -0.02 1.51 15.87
C ARG A 39 1.29 2.23 16.22
N GLY A 40 1.49 3.40 15.65
CA GLY A 40 2.66 4.25 15.85
C GLY A 40 3.88 3.88 15.01
N ARG A 41 3.75 2.92 14.08
CA ARG A 41 4.82 2.59 13.12
C ARG A 41 5.16 3.80 12.22
N LEU A 42 4.17 4.59 11.84
CA LEU A 42 4.30 5.80 11.02
C LEU A 42 4.56 7.06 11.85
N ASP A 43 4.56 6.99 13.19
CA ASP A 43 4.72 8.17 14.06
C ASP A 43 6.08 8.85 13.91
N ARG A 44 7.13 8.10 13.52
CA ARG A 44 8.46 8.68 13.24
C ARG A 44 8.62 9.22 11.82
N GLY A 45 7.52 9.34 11.08
CA GLY A 45 7.51 9.72 9.68
C GLY A 45 7.61 8.52 8.74
N TRP A 46 7.37 8.78 7.46
CA TRP A 46 7.28 7.76 6.42
C TRP A 46 7.46 8.36 5.03
N SER A 47 7.78 7.50 4.06
CA SER A 47 7.98 7.87 2.67
C SER A 47 6.85 7.35 1.79
N LEU A 48 6.42 8.18 0.84
CA LEU A 48 5.46 7.81 -0.19
C LEU A 48 6.18 7.64 -1.53
N LEU A 49 6.16 6.41 -2.04
CA LEU A 49 6.69 6.06 -3.35
C LEU A 49 5.55 5.90 -4.35
N LEU A 50 5.73 6.40 -5.57
CA LEU A 50 4.79 6.24 -6.67
C LEU A 50 5.38 5.35 -7.76
N LEU A 51 4.63 4.34 -8.19
CA LEU A 51 5.09 3.39 -9.20
C LEU A 51 5.35 4.11 -10.54
N LYS A 52 6.46 3.75 -11.21
CA LYS A 52 6.88 4.32 -12.50
C LYS A 52 7.06 3.26 -13.60
N GLU A 53 6.86 1.99 -13.27
CA GLU A 53 7.10 0.88 -14.16
C GLU A 53 5.82 0.07 -14.37
N LYS A 54 5.61 -0.46 -15.59
CA LYS A 54 4.50 -1.37 -15.86
C LYS A 54 4.67 -2.64 -15.04
N VAL A 55 3.54 -3.19 -14.62
CA VAL A 55 3.49 -4.44 -13.86
C VAL A 55 2.75 -5.45 -14.72
N ALA A 56 3.40 -6.57 -15.00
CA ALA A 56 2.78 -7.68 -15.72
C ALA A 56 1.87 -8.48 -14.77
N PRO A 57 0.87 -9.20 -15.29
CA PRO A 57 -0.08 -9.95 -14.46
C PRO A 57 0.60 -10.97 -13.52
N GLY A 58 1.68 -11.62 -13.97
CA GLY A 58 2.45 -12.58 -13.18
C GLY A 58 3.34 -11.95 -12.10
N GLU A 59 3.45 -10.63 -12.04
CA GLU A 59 4.28 -9.90 -11.09
C GLU A 59 3.50 -9.42 -9.86
N ILE A 60 2.21 -9.77 -9.78
CA ILE A 60 1.30 -9.38 -8.70
C ILE A 60 0.74 -10.64 -8.03
N ALA A 61 0.80 -10.65 -6.70
CA ALA A 61 -0.03 -11.54 -5.90
C ALA A 61 -1.15 -10.74 -5.21
N LEU A 62 -2.34 -11.32 -5.14
CA LEU A 62 -3.44 -10.73 -4.39
C LEU A 62 -3.17 -10.87 -2.90
N ALA A 63 -3.07 -9.74 -2.21
CA ALA A 63 -3.12 -9.70 -0.75
C ALA A 63 -4.56 -9.50 -0.23
N GLY A 64 -5.53 -9.34 -1.13
CA GLY A 64 -6.92 -9.07 -0.79
C GLY A 64 -7.08 -7.68 -0.16
N TYR A 65 -7.70 -7.65 1.01
CA TYR A 65 -7.87 -6.44 1.82
C TYR A 65 -6.98 -6.53 3.05
N SER A 66 -6.65 -5.41 3.68
CA SER A 66 -5.83 -5.41 4.90
C SER A 66 -6.39 -6.21 6.08
N HIS A 67 -7.68 -6.62 6.05
CA HIS A 67 -8.22 -7.59 7.00
C HIS A 67 -7.76 -9.05 6.75
N LEU A 68 -7.15 -9.33 5.60
CA LEU A 68 -6.53 -10.61 5.22
C LEU A 68 -5.00 -10.47 5.32
N SER A 69 -4.49 -10.26 6.53
CA SER A 69 -3.04 -10.06 6.77
C SER A 69 -2.21 -11.12 6.04
N GLY A 70 -1.30 -10.70 5.17
CA GLY A 70 -0.47 -11.60 4.34
C GLY A 70 -1.16 -12.22 3.12
N GLY A 71 -2.34 -11.75 2.72
CA GLY A 71 -3.11 -12.34 1.62
C GLY A 71 -3.74 -13.68 1.96
N ARG A 72 -4.03 -13.90 3.25
CA ARG A 72 -4.49 -15.18 3.78
C ARG A 72 -5.78 -15.03 4.58
N ILE A 73 -6.64 -16.04 4.48
CA ILE A 73 -7.94 -16.09 5.14
C ILE A 73 -7.77 -16.66 6.55
N GLY A 74 -8.40 -16.00 7.53
CA GLY A 74 -8.39 -16.42 8.94
C GLY A 74 -7.39 -15.66 9.83
N PRO A 75 -7.37 -16.00 11.13
CA PRO A 75 -6.67 -15.26 12.17
C PRO A 75 -5.14 -15.21 11.93
N PRO A 76 -4.48 -14.04 12.01
CA PRO A 76 -3.03 -13.91 11.79
C PRO A 76 -2.17 -14.87 12.64
N GLU A 77 -2.65 -15.29 13.81
CA GLU A 77 -2.00 -16.24 14.71
C GLU A 77 -1.75 -17.61 14.06
N GLN A 78 -2.52 -17.97 13.04
CA GLN A 78 -2.34 -19.21 12.27
C GLN A 78 -1.21 -19.10 11.23
N GLY A 79 -0.60 -17.92 11.05
CA GLY A 79 0.60 -17.74 10.23
C GLY A 79 0.47 -18.26 8.80
N LEU A 80 1.46 -19.06 8.38
CA LEU A 80 1.53 -19.68 7.04
C LEU A 80 0.58 -20.86 6.84
N ALA A 81 -0.06 -21.38 7.90
CA ALA A 81 -1.03 -22.47 7.78
C ALA A 81 -2.37 -22.00 7.16
N ARG A 82 -2.62 -20.69 7.14
CA ARG A 82 -3.83 -20.10 6.55
C ARG A 82 -3.88 -20.25 5.04
N GLN A 83 -5.04 -20.51 4.47
CA GLN A 83 -5.22 -20.55 3.01
C GLN A 83 -5.01 -19.16 2.40
N THR A 84 -4.34 -19.07 1.25
CA THR A 84 -4.23 -17.80 0.52
C THR A 84 -5.57 -17.45 -0.15
N VAL A 85 -5.83 -16.17 -0.38
CA VAL A 85 -7.02 -15.73 -1.13
C VAL A 85 -7.07 -16.39 -2.51
N GLU A 86 -5.92 -16.53 -3.15
CA GLU A 86 -5.82 -17.18 -4.48
C GLU A 86 -6.16 -18.67 -4.41
N ALA A 87 -5.78 -19.36 -3.33
CA ALA A 87 -6.10 -20.77 -3.14
C ALA A 87 -7.56 -21.00 -2.75
N ASP A 88 -8.19 -20.06 -2.04
CA ASP A 88 -9.62 -20.13 -1.66
C ASP A 88 -10.55 -19.87 -2.86
N THR A 89 -10.15 -18.95 -3.73
CA THR A 89 -10.90 -18.60 -4.94
C THR A 89 -10.62 -19.55 -6.13
N ALA A 90 -9.69 -20.49 -5.97
CA ALA A 90 -9.30 -21.43 -7.01
C ALA A 90 -10.50 -22.30 -7.45
N GLY A 91 -10.82 -22.27 -8.75
CA GLY A 91 -11.95 -23.01 -9.33
C GLY A 91 -13.26 -22.20 -9.43
N PHE A 92 -13.36 -21.07 -8.72
CA PHE A 92 -14.52 -20.17 -8.80
C PHE A 92 -14.22 -18.90 -9.62
N LEU A 93 -12.97 -18.45 -9.61
CA LEU A 93 -12.51 -17.29 -10.35
C LEU A 93 -11.35 -17.64 -11.29
N ASP A 94 -11.39 -17.08 -12.50
CA ASP A 94 -10.22 -17.08 -13.39
C ASP A 94 -9.20 -16.07 -12.85
N MET A 95 -8.29 -16.58 -12.01
CA MET A 95 -7.24 -15.77 -11.39
C MET A 95 -6.28 -15.16 -12.42
N GLY A 96 -6.10 -15.80 -13.58
CA GLY A 96 -5.31 -15.24 -14.67
C GLY A 96 -5.98 -14.00 -15.25
N ARG A 97 -7.30 -14.04 -15.47
CA ARG A 97 -8.10 -12.89 -15.91
C ARG A 97 -8.15 -11.78 -14.87
N VAL A 98 -8.31 -12.11 -13.59
CA VAL A 98 -8.34 -11.13 -12.49
C VAL A 98 -7.00 -10.39 -12.40
N LYS A 99 -5.88 -11.12 -12.37
CA LYS A 99 -4.54 -10.51 -12.32
C LYS A 99 -4.25 -9.66 -13.56
N ARG A 100 -4.73 -10.09 -14.73
CA ARG A 100 -4.60 -9.33 -15.98
C ARG A 100 -5.36 -8.00 -15.91
N SER A 101 -6.64 -8.05 -15.56
CA SER A 101 -7.46 -6.85 -15.41
C SER A 101 -6.91 -5.90 -14.35
N LEU A 102 -6.39 -6.44 -13.25
CA LEU A 102 -5.73 -5.65 -12.21
C LEU A 102 -4.48 -4.94 -12.73
N ALA A 103 -3.57 -5.67 -13.38
CA ALA A 103 -2.35 -5.12 -13.97
C ALA A 103 -2.66 -4.03 -15.01
N GLU A 104 -3.69 -4.24 -15.84
CA GLU A 104 -4.17 -3.26 -16.83
C GLU A 104 -4.78 -2.02 -16.17
N SER A 105 -5.35 -2.15 -14.96
CA SER A 105 -5.91 -1.02 -14.21
C SER A 105 -4.85 -0.09 -13.59
N PHE A 106 -3.57 -0.48 -13.60
CA PHE A 106 -2.51 0.30 -12.97
C PHE A 106 -2.17 1.52 -13.83
N VAL A 107 -2.50 2.69 -13.29
CA VAL A 107 -2.23 3.98 -13.92
C VAL A 107 -1.00 4.66 -13.29
N PHE A 108 -0.30 5.46 -14.08
CA PHE A 108 0.88 6.23 -13.63
C PHE A 108 0.58 7.68 -13.23
N GLY A 109 -0.69 8.06 -13.24
CA GLY A 109 -1.13 9.40 -12.87
C GLY A 109 -2.47 9.35 -12.14
N GLY A 110 -2.79 10.45 -11.47
CA GLY A 110 -4.05 10.60 -10.77
C GLY A 110 -4.17 9.79 -9.48
N PRO A 111 -5.38 9.72 -8.89
CA PRO A 111 -5.60 9.21 -7.54
C PRO A 111 -5.60 7.67 -7.51
N GLN A 112 -5.80 7.02 -8.65
CA GLN A 112 -5.76 5.56 -8.77
C GLN A 112 -4.34 5.01 -8.93
N ARG A 113 -3.32 5.88 -8.92
CA ARG A 113 -1.93 5.48 -9.07
C ARG A 113 -1.48 4.54 -7.95
N ILE A 114 -0.65 3.56 -8.30
CA ILE A 114 -0.09 2.61 -7.35
C ILE A 114 1.02 3.26 -6.53
N VAL A 115 0.94 3.04 -5.22
CA VAL A 115 1.85 3.62 -4.24
C VAL A 115 2.35 2.60 -3.24
N LYS A 116 3.53 2.87 -2.71
CA LYS A 116 4.11 2.15 -1.58
C LYS A 116 4.39 3.11 -0.44
N ILE A 117 4.00 2.72 0.76
CA ILE A 117 4.33 3.42 2.00
C ILE A 117 5.55 2.72 2.61
N ILE A 118 6.56 3.49 2.99
CA ILE A 118 7.74 3.00 3.70
C ILE A 118 7.84 3.73 5.04
N PRO A 119 7.54 3.08 6.17
CA PRO A 119 7.77 3.66 7.48
C PRO A 119 9.25 4.02 7.70
N ALA A 120 9.54 5.12 8.40
CA ALA A 120 10.91 5.42 8.82
C ALA A 120 11.41 4.44 9.91
N THR A 121 10.49 3.75 10.58
CA THR A 121 10.80 2.67 11.52
C THR A 121 10.95 1.33 10.80
N GLY A 122 12.01 0.61 11.12
CA GLY A 122 12.20 -0.77 10.67
C GLY A 122 11.21 -1.74 11.32
N HIS A 123 11.27 -2.98 10.85
CA HIS A 123 10.65 -4.11 11.54
C HIS A 123 11.23 -4.26 12.96
N ASP A 124 10.38 -4.56 13.95
CA ASP A 124 10.82 -4.82 15.33
C ASP A 124 10.94 -6.33 15.54
N PRO A 125 12.16 -6.90 15.58
CA PRO A 125 12.33 -8.36 15.71
C PRO A 125 11.86 -8.91 17.06
N ALA A 126 11.62 -8.06 18.07
CA ALA A 126 11.11 -8.47 19.38
C ALA A 126 9.57 -8.53 19.44
N MET A 127 8.88 -7.95 18.45
CA MET A 127 7.42 -7.92 18.39
C MET A 127 6.91 -9.12 17.57
N ARG A 128 5.83 -9.78 18.00
CA ARG A 128 5.26 -10.92 17.24
C ARG A 128 4.67 -10.41 15.92
N GLU A 129 4.71 -11.24 14.88
CA GLU A 129 4.20 -10.86 13.56
C GLU A 129 2.73 -10.39 13.56
N PRO A 130 1.78 -11.04 14.28
CA PRO A 130 0.40 -10.55 14.39
C PRO A 130 0.27 -9.18 15.04
N ASP A 131 1.17 -8.86 15.97
CA ASP A 131 1.19 -7.56 16.65
C ASP A 131 1.79 -6.50 15.71
N GLN A 132 2.83 -6.87 14.93
CA GLN A 132 3.44 -5.99 13.93
C GLN A 132 2.53 -5.68 12.74
N TYR A 133 1.68 -6.64 12.37
CA TYR A 133 0.78 -6.58 11.22
C TYR A 133 -0.65 -7.00 11.60
N PRO A 134 -1.35 -6.17 12.41
CA PRO A 134 -2.70 -6.46 12.83
C PRO A 134 -3.67 -6.46 11.64
N VAL A 135 -4.83 -7.07 11.85
CA VAL A 135 -5.95 -7.01 10.89
C VAL A 135 -6.32 -5.55 10.64
N GLY A 136 -6.16 -5.09 9.40
CA GLY A 136 -6.49 -3.71 9.01
C GLY A 136 -7.98 -3.53 8.69
N SER A 137 -8.39 -2.27 8.50
CA SER A 137 -9.79 -1.88 8.28
C SER A 137 -10.29 -1.98 6.83
N GLY A 138 -9.49 -2.53 5.90
CA GLY A 138 -9.98 -3.04 4.63
C GLY A 138 -9.76 -2.18 3.38
N ILE A 139 -8.57 -1.59 3.19
CA ILE A 139 -8.22 -1.05 1.86
C ILE A 139 -7.64 -2.16 0.97
N PRO A 140 -7.86 -2.11 -0.36
CA PRO A 140 -7.22 -3.03 -1.29
C PRO A 140 -5.70 -2.94 -1.20
N GLN A 141 -5.05 -4.11 -1.13
CA GLN A 141 -3.61 -4.23 -1.18
C GLN A 141 -3.19 -5.34 -2.12
N TRP A 142 -2.02 -5.16 -2.71
CA TRP A 142 -1.40 -6.14 -3.59
C TRP A 142 0.07 -6.27 -3.27
N ILE A 143 0.64 -7.44 -3.55
CA ILE A 143 2.07 -7.69 -3.37
C ILE A 143 2.71 -7.62 -4.74
N LEU A 144 3.61 -6.66 -4.93
CA LEU A 144 4.56 -6.69 -6.05
C LEU A 144 5.65 -7.73 -5.76
N LEU A 145 5.77 -8.72 -6.62
CA LEU A 145 6.70 -9.84 -6.45
C LEU A 145 8.14 -9.45 -6.83
N PRO A 146 8.43 -8.94 -8.04
CA PRO A 146 9.74 -8.39 -8.37
C PRO A 146 9.89 -6.96 -7.86
N GLU A 147 11.13 -6.50 -7.78
CA GLU A 147 11.41 -5.08 -7.58
C GLU A 147 10.99 -4.27 -8.81
N LYS A 148 10.26 -3.18 -8.55
CA LYS A 148 9.83 -2.21 -9.56
C LYS A 148 10.41 -0.86 -9.28
N THR A 149 10.48 -0.04 -10.32
CA THR A 149 10.94 1.35 -10.22
C THR A 149 9.83 2.24 -9.67
N PHE A 150 10.17 3.03 -8.64
CA PHE A 150 9.33 4.05 -8.06
C PHE A 150 10.03 5.40 -8.09
N ILE A 151 9.25 6.48 -8.01
CA ILE A 151 9.73 7.81 -7.67
C ILE A 151 9.30 8.15 -6.24
N LEU A 152 10.19 8.71 -5.43
CA LEU A 152 9.83 9.26 -4.12
C LEU A 152 9.03 10.55 -4.30
N ALA A 153 7.75 10.52 -3.95
CA ALA A 153 6.90 11.71 -4.05
C ALA A 153 7.01 12.61 -2.82
N ALA A 154 7.08 12.02 -1.63
CA ALA A 154 7.15 12.77 -0.39
C ALA A 154 7.80 11.98 0.74
N THR A 155 8.46 12.71 1.62
CA THR A 155 8.81 12.28 2.97
C THR A 155 7.90 13.05 3.93
N VAL A 156 7.10 12.31 4.69
CA VAL A 156 6.12 12.86 5.63
C VAL A 156 6.74 12.84 7.02
N ALA A 157 6.87 14.02 7.62
CA ALA A 157 7.45 14.18 8.93
C ALA A 157 6.55 13.59 10.05
N PRO A 158 7.11 13.30 11.24
CA PRO A 158 6.34 12.89 12.41
C PRO A 158 5.09 13.74 12.65
N GLY A 159 3.95 13.10 12.88
CA GLY A 159 2.67 13.77 13.15
C GLY A 159 2.01 14.47 11.94
N MET A 160 2.65 14.48 10.78
CA MET A 160 2.11 15.14 9.58
C MET A 160 1.24 14.21 8.74
N THR A 161 0.37 14.82 7.94
CA THR A 161 -0.48 14.13 6.95
C THR A 161 -0.01 14.50 5.54
N TYR A 162 0.02 13.52 4.64
CA TYR A 162 0.26 13.80 3.23
C TYR A 162 -1.00 14.38 2.57
N LEU A 163 -0.94 15.64 2.12
CA LEU A 163 -2.06 16.38 1.56
C LEU A 163 -2.12 16.35 0.02
N GLY A 164 -1.29 15.53 -0.64
CA GLY A 164 -1.06 15.58 -2.07
C GLY A 164 0.16 16.43 -2.44
N GLY A 165 0.46 16.54 -3.74
CA GLY A 165 1.64 17.27 -4.20
C GLY A 165 2.94 16.46 -4.22
N GLY A 166 3.99 17.03 -4.79
CA GLY A 166 5.28 16.38 -4.97
C GLY A 166 5.48 15.81 -6.38
N PRO A 167 6.68 15.30 -6.69
CA PRO A 167 7.03 14.82 -8.02
C PRO A 167 6.03 13.77 -8.53
N ASP A 168 5.42 14.07 -9.68
CA ASP A 168 4.40 13.26 -10.37
C ASP A 168 3.11 12.94 -9.58
N ALA A 169 2.85 13.56 -8.42
CA ALA A 169 1.62 13.32 -7.64
C ALA A 169 0.43 14.21 -8.04
N GLY A 170 0.63 15.14 -8.98
CA GLY A 170 -0.30 16.23 -9.27
C GLY A 170 -0.25 17.34 -8.20
N PRO A 171 -0.92 18.49 -8.40
CA PRO A 171 -0.90 19.60 -7.45
C PRO A 171 -1.59 19.26 -6.12
N ALA A 172 -1.10 19.85 -5.02
CA ALA A 172 -1.72 19.71 -3.70
C ALA A 172 -3.15 20.28 -3.71
N GLY A 173 -4.09 19.61 -3.02
CA GLY A 173 -5.49 20.04 -2.94
C GLY A 173 -6.37 19.70 -4.15
N PHE A 174 -5.83 19.06 -5.19
CA PHE A 174 -6.61 18.66 -6.38
C PHE A 174 -7.51 17.43 -6.15
N TRP A 175 -7.29 16.69 -5.07
CA TRP A 175 -7.95 15.39 -4.83
C TRP A 175 -9.04 15.54 -3.77
N VAL A 176 -10.25 15.83 -4.21
CA VAL A 176 -11.47 15.70 -3.39
C VAL A 176 -11.71 14.20 -3.14
N ASP A 177 -12.08 13.82 -1.91
CA ASP A 177 -12.52 12.44 -1.62
C ASP A 177 -13.69 12.11 -2.57
N PRO A 178 -13.58 11.12 -3.47
CA PRO A 178 -14.68 10.79 -4.37
C PRO A 178 -15.92 10.30 -3.61
N ARG A 179 -15.80 9.94 -2.32
CA ARG A 179 -16.95 9.65 -1.45
C ARG A 179 -17.63 10.92 -0.92
N ALA A 180 -16.90 12.05 -0.85
CA ALA A 180 -17.48 13.35 -0.49
C ALA A 180 -18.19 14.01 -1.69
N ALA A 181 -17.83 13.64 -2.92
CA ALA A 181 -18.44 14.15 -4.14
C ALA A 181 -19.86 13.59 -4.44
N ASN A 182 -20.30 12.54 -3.73
CA ASN A 182 -21.65 11.95 -3.86
C ASN A 182 -22.63 12.44 -2.78
N THR A 183 -22.38 13.61 -2.19
CA THR A 183 -23.24 14.21 -1.14
C THR A 183 -23.78 15.59 -1.52
N LEU A 184 -23.85 15.91 -2.81
CA LEU A 184 -24.55 17.09 -3.34
C LEU A 184 -25.62 16.68 -4.33
#